data_AF-A0A2E0Q8I7-F1
#
_entry.id   AF-A0A2E0Q8I7-F1
#
_cell.length_a   1.000
_cell.length_b   1.000
_cell.length_c   1.000
_cell.angle_alpha   90.00
_cell.angle_beta   90.00
_cell.angle_gamma   90.00
#
_symmetry.space_group_name_H-M   'P 1'
#
loop_
_entity.id
_entity.type
_entity.pdbx_description
1 polymer ?
#
loop_
_entity_poly.entity_id
_entity_poly.type
_entity_poly.pdbx_seq_one_letter_code
_entity_poly.pdbx_strand_id
1 'polypeptide(L)'
;MKTSILTAVSVLALMAAAPALADNTERTMNQNDTPTITEQDVERNWDKAKDNVKEGWENTKDAVKDTYNKAENAITGENRMAMSELPANELSTAKGILGQPVYNTNGDRVAKVKDIILDRNGNARMVILADGDFTGLGKLAAFDYNVVTQRTAEGDVVASLTEETINQAAEFSYDPEDSSRTVKVKPNDGYSVTELLGSRVINPEGETLATLDNITFNNGRAENMVVSYGGVLGLGAEKAAFDFTDADKTRDGDSIKLQLSADEASDFEAYKRM
;
A
#
# COMPACT_ATOMS: atom_id res chain seq x y z
N MET A 1 25.14 -28.43 0.06
CA MET A 1 23.95 -28.35 -0.79
C MET A 1 22.75 -28.23 0.13
N LYS A 2 22.04 -27.09 0.10
CA LYS A 2 20.82 -26.88 0.89
C LYS A 2 19.65 -27.48 0.09
N THR A 3 18.97 -28.47 0.65
CA THR A 3 17.71 -28.99 0.11
C THR A 3 16.57 -28.14 0.66
N SER A 4 15.95 -27.35 -0.21
CA SER A 4 14.72 -26.62 0.11
C SER A 4 13.54 -27.59 -0.01
N ILE A 5 12.80 -27.80 1.09
CA ILE A 5 11.57 -28.60 1.10
C ILE A 5 10.43 -27.66 0.74
N LEU A 6 9.90 -27.77 -0.49
CA LEU A 6 8.72 -27.02 -0.93
C LEU A 6 7.46 -27.73 -0.45
N THR A 7 6.64 -27.02 0.32
CA THR A 7 5.32 -27.48 0.77
C THR A 7 4.41 -27.59 -0.45
N ALA A 8 4.01 -28.81 -0.81
CA ALA A 8 3.22 -29.09 -1.99
C ALA A 8 1.83 -28.43 -1.92
N VAL A 9 1.55 -27.49 -2.82
CA VAL A 9 0.17 -27.09 -3.14
C VAL A 9 -0.45 -28.24 -3.93
N SER A 10 -1.46 -28.90 -3.36
CA SER A 10 -2.10 -30.05 -3.98
C SER A 10 -2.67 -29.70 -5.36
N VAL A 11 -2.33 -30.52 -6.37
CA VAL A 11 -2.75 -30.48 -7.78
C VAL A 11 -4.29 -30.55 -7.98
N LEU A 12 -5.08 -30.64 -6.91
CA LEU A 12 -6.55 -30.67 -6.94
C LEU A 12 -7.18 -29.43 -7.61
N ALA A 13 -6.52 -28.26 -7.59
CA ALA A 13 -7.06 -27.06 -8.23
C ALA A 13 -7.07 -27.13 -9.78
N LEU A 14 -6.23 -27.98 -10.39
CA LEU A 14 -6.12 -28.08 -11.85
C LEU A 14 -7.22 -28.96 -12.50
N MET A 15 -8.04 -29.66 -11.71
CA MET A 15 -9.10 -30.53 -12.26
C MET A 15 -10.39 -29.80 -12.63
N ALA A 16 -10.54 -28.51 -12.30
CA ALA A 16 -11.81 -27.80 -12.48
C ALA A 16 -12.12 -27.36 -13.93
N ALA A 17 -11.23 -27.61 -14.90
CA ALA A 17 -11.39 -27.10 -16.27
C ALA A 17 -11.27 -28.15 -17.39
N ALA A 18 -11.55 -29.43 -17.13
CA ALA A 18 -11.64 -30.45 -18.18
C ALA A 18 -13.00 -31.16 -18.17
N PRO A 19 -13.79 -31.12 -19.26
CA PRO A 19 -14.90 -32.05 -19.42
C PRO A 19 -14.33 -33.45 -19.67
N ALA A 20 -14.53 -34.33 -18.69
CA ALA A 20 -14.54 -35.80 -18.76
C ALA A 20 -13.37 -36.53 -19.44
N LEU A 21 -12.46 -37.08 -18.61
CA LEU A 21 -11.91 -38.42 -18.83
C LEU A 21 -11.94 -39.17 -17.49
N ALA A 22 -12.97 -39.98 -17.33
CA ALA A 22 -12.97 -41.05 -16.34
C ALA A 22 -12.09 -42.17 -16.88
N ASP A 23 -11.03 -42.53 -16.15
CA ASP A 23 -10.50 -43.88 -16.22
C ASP A 23 -10.13 -44.36 -14.81
N ASN A 24 -10.65 -45.54 -14.50
CA ASN A 24 -10.58 -46.16 -13.18
C ASN A 24 -9.15 -46.63 -12.92
N THR A 25 -8.54 -46.12 -11.85
CA THR A 25 -7.50 -46.90 -11.16
C THR A 25 -7.63 -46.67 -9.67
N GLU A 26 -8.37 -47.55 -9.01
CA GLU A 26 -8.35 -47.69 -7.56
C GLU A 26 -6.91 -48.01 -7.13
N ARG A 27 -6.28 -47.08 -6.40
CA ARG A 27 -5.14 -47.38 -5.52
C ARG A 27 -5.49 -46.89 -4.13
N THR A 28 -5.69 -47.86 -3.24
CA THR A 28 -5.84 -47.68 -1.79
C THR A 28 -4.68 -46.85 -1.24
N MET A 29 -4.98 -45.68 -0.67
CA MET A 29 -3.99 -44.83 0.01
C MET A 29 -3.82 -45.27 1.46
N ASN A 30 -2.58 -45.54 1.85
CA ASN A 30 -2.17 -45.71 3.25
C ASN A 30 -1.63 -44.37 3.77
N GLN A 31 -2.00 -43.97 4.99
CA GLN A 31 -1.99 -42.59 5.48
C GLN A 31 -0.62 -41.98 5.88
N ASN A 32 0.52 -42.61 5.59
CA ASN A 32 1.81 -42.19 6.15
C ASN A 32 2.97 -41.92 5.16
N ASP A 33 2.73 -41.90 3.85
CA ASP A 33 3.77 -41.55 2.88
C ASP A 33 3.50 -40.17 2.28
N THR A 34 4.17 -39.12 2.77
CA THR A 34 4.21 -37.82 2.09
C THR A 34 5.12 -37.95 0.86
N PRO A 35 4.62 -37.84 -0.38
CA PRO A 35 5.48 -37.96 -1.55
C PRO A 35 6.35 -36.72 -1.69
N THR A 36 7.67 -36.92 -1.76
CA THR A 36 8.63 -35.87 -2.11
C THR A 36 8.50 -35.57 -3.61
N ILE A 37 7.92 -34.42 -3.95
CA ILE A 37 7.81 -33.97 -5.35
C ILE A 37 9.04 -33.13 -5.67
N THR A 38 9.75 -33.45 -6.77
CA THR A 38 10.95 -32.73 -7.20
C THR A 38 10.64 -31.67 -8.28
N GLU A 39 11.52 -30.69 -8.48
CA GLU A 39 11.39 -29.68 -9.56
C GLU A 39 11.21 -30.33 -10.95
N GLN A 40 11.89 -31.46 -11.20
CA GLN A 40 11.74 -32.21 -12.45
C GLN A 40 10.35 -32.83 -12.62
N ASP A 41 9.68 -33.22 -11.52
CA ASP A 41 8.32 -33.75 -11.57
C ASP A 41 7.29 -32.65 -11.88
N VAL A 42 7.56 -31.43 -11.40
CA VAL A 42 6.76 -30.23 -11.70
C VAL A 42 6.89 -29.86 -13.18
N GLU A 43 8.12 -29.74 -13.70
CA GLU A 43 8.37 -29.42 -15.11
C GLU A 43 7.75 -30.45 -16.06
N ARG A 44 7.90 -31.75 -15.76
CA ARG A 44 7.36 -32.82 -16.61
C ARG A 44 5.83 -32.85 -16.63
N ASN A 45 5.19 -32.49 -15.53
CA ASN A 45 3.73 -32.38 -15.47
C ASN A 45 3.24 -31.09 -16.16
N TRP A 46 4.03 -30.03 -16.12
CA TRP A 46 3.79 -28.77 -16.80
C TRP A 46 3.82 -28.91 -18.33
N ASP A 47 4.78 -29.65 -18.86
CA ASP A 47 4.89 -29.88 -20.31
C ASP A 47 3.75 -30.74 -20.86
N LYS A 48 3.29 -31.74 -20.09
CA LYS A 48 2.11 -32.54 -20.45
C LYS A 48 0.82 -31.72 -20.41
N ALA A 49 0.69 -30.82 -19.44
CA ALA A 49 -0.43 -29.89 -19.36
C ALA A 49 -0.43 -28.93 -20.57
N LYS A 50 0.73 -28.42 -20.99
CA LYS A 50 0.88 -27.58 -22.20
C LYS A 50 0.42 -28.29 -23.46
N ASP A 51 0.74 -29.57 -23.63
CA ASP A 51 0.37 -30.32 -24.83
C ASP A 51 -1.14 -30.63 -24.90
N ASN A 52 -1.79 -30.89 -23.77
CA ASN A 52 -3.24 -31.12 -23.71
C ASN A 52 -4.08 -29.84 -23.94
N VAL A 53 -3.47 -28.65 -23.78
CA VAL A 53 -4.14 -27.36 -23.96
C VAL A 53 -4.02 -26.83 -25.40
N LYS A 54 -3.06 -27.32 -26.20
CA LYS A 54 -2.88 -26.92 -27.61
C LYS A 54 -4.06 -27.27 -28.51
N GLU A 55 -4.86 -28.29 -28.18
CA GLU A 55 -6.02 -28.69 -28.99
C GLU A 55 -7.24 -27.75 -28.82
N GLY A 56 -7.31 -26.98 -27.73
CA GLY A 56 -8.37 -26.00 -27.46
C GLY A 56 -8.07 -24.56 -27.91
N TRP A 57 -6.95 -24.34 -28.59
CA TRP A 57 -6.23 -23.05 -28.65
C TRP A 57 -6.80 -21.99 -29.60
N GLU A 58 -7.68 -22.34 -30.55
CA GLU A 58 -8.16 -21.37 -31.55
C GLU A 58 -9.38 -20.54 -31.08
N ASN A 59 -10.19 -21.04 -30.13
CA ASN A 59 -11.47 -20.41 -29.78
C ASN A 59 -11.46 -19.55 -28.50
N THR A 60 -10.36 -19.53 -27.72
CA THR A 60 -10.37 -18.94 -26.37
C THR A 60 -9.06 -18.24 -26.01
N LYS A 61 -8.49 -17.47 -26.95
CA LYS A 61 -7.16 -16.84 -26.83
C LYS A 61 -7.01 -15.88 -25.64
N ASP A 62 -8.06 -15.17 -25.26
CA ASP A 62 -7.95 -14.11 -24.25
C ASP A 62 -8.04 -14.65 -22.81
N ALA A 63 -8.98 -15.55 -22.53
CA ALA A 63 -9.16 -16.10 -21.17
C ALA A 63 -8.01 -17.04 -20.75
N VAL A 64 -7.39 -17.73 -21.70
CA VAL A 64 -6.26 -18.63 -21.43
C VAL A 64 -4.97 -17.85 -21.17
N LYS A 65 -4.74 -16.74 -21.88
CA LYS A 65 -3.55 -15.88 -21.66
C LYS A 65 -3.58 -15.24 -20.28
N ASP A 66 -4.76 -14.82 -19.85
CA ASP A 66 -4.99 -14.24 -18.52
C ASP A 66 -4.77 -15.28 -17.42
N THR A 67 -5.24 -16.51 -17.63
CA THR A 67 -5.04 -17.63 -16.70
C THR A 67 -3.59 -18.10 -16.67
N TYR A 68 -2.88 -18.10 -17.81
CA TYR A 68 -1.47 -18.48 -17.89
C TYR A 68 -0.58 -17.47 -17.18
N ASN A 69 -0.82 -16.17 -17.39
CA ASN A 69 -0.11 -15.10 -16.69
C ASN A 69 -0.41 -15.13 -15.18
N LYS A 70 -1.67 -15.38 -14.77
CA LYS A 70 -2.03 -15.53 -13.35
C LYS A 70 -1.37 -16.75 -12.70
N ALA A 71 -1.30 -17.87 -13.42
CA ALA A 71 -0.63 -19.08 -12.94
C ALA A 71 0.90 -18.92 -12.89
N GLU A 72 1.50 -18.25 -13.88
CA GLU A 72 2.93 -17.94 -13.91
C GLU A 72 3.30 -17.00 -12.75
N ASN A 73 2.53 -15.94 -12.50
CA ASN A 73 2.73 -15.02 -11.37
C ASN A 73 2.55 -15.70 -9.99
N ALA A 74 1.65 -16.68 -9.89
CA ALA A 74 1.44 -17.47 -8.68
C ALA A 74 2.56 -18.49 -8.40
N ILE A 75 3.29 -18.91 -9.43
CA ILE A 75 4.37 -19.92 -9.34
C ILE A 75 5.76 -19.27 -9.24
N THR A 76 6.00 -18.15 -9.93
CA THR A 76 7.29 -17.42 -9.89
C THR A 76 7.47 -16.57 -8.63
N GLY A 77 6.39 -16.31 -7.88
CA GLY A 77 6.44 -15.53 -6.65
C GLY A 77 6.77 -14.05 -6.85
N GLU A 78 6.84 -13.56 -8.09
CA GLU A 78 7.20 -12.18 -8.42
C GLU A 78 6.08 -11.17 -8.10
N ASN A 79 4.85 -11.64 -7.89
CA ASN A 79 3.71 -10.79 -7.49
C ASN A 79 2.93 -11.35 -6.29
N ARG A 80 3.59 -12.09 -5.39
CA ARG A 80 3.07 -12.14 -4.01
C ARG A 80 3.26 -10.73 -3.50
N MET A 81 2.19 -10.00 -3.19
CA MET A 81 2.31 -8.78 -2.41
C MET A 81 3.33 -9.04 -1.31
N ALA A 82 4.48 -8.38 -1.41
CA ALA A 82 5.51 -8.46 -0.40
C ALA A 82 4.93 -7.70 0.78
N MET A 83 4.10 -8.38 1.56
CA MET A 83 3.57 -7.89 2.82
C MET A 83 4.79 -7.70 3.72
N SER A 84 5.39 -6.52 3.61
CA SER A 84 6.68 -6.22 4.20
C SER A 84 6.56 -6.36 5.70
N GLU A 85 7.60 -6.88 6.36
CA GLU A 85 7.76 -6.68 7.81
C GLU A 85 7.51 -5.20 8.10
N LEU A 86 6.61 -4.92 9.04
CA LEU A 86 6.18 -3.56 9.35
C LEU A 86 7.40 -2.64 9.45
N PRO A 87 7.34 -1.43 8.89
CA PRO A 87 8.48 -0.51 8.87
C PRO A 87 9.03 -0.36 10.29
N ALA A 88 10.27 -0.80 10.49
CA ALA A 88 10.92 -0.83 11.81
C ALA A 88 11.13 0.57 12.42
N ASN A 89 10.92 1.65 11.65
CA ASN A 89 11.12 3.02 12.10
C ASN A 89 9.85 3.86 11.96
N GLU A 90 9.13 4.05 13.06
CA GLU A 90 7.96 4.95 13.13
C GLU A 90 8.29 6.40 12.73
N LEU A 91 9.55 6.85 12.86
CA LEU A 91 9.96 8.22 12.55
C LEU A 91 9.94 8.54 11.04
N SER A 92 9.95 7.50 10.19
CA SER A 92 9.78 7.62 8.74
C SER A 92 8.32 7.49 8.31
N THR A 93 7.36 7.58 9.23
CA THR A 93 5.94 7.42 8.90
C THR A 93 5.16 8.73 8.97
N ALA A 94 3.98 8.78 8.38
CA ALA A 94 3.06 9.91 8.49
C ALA A 94 2.85 10.30 9.95
N LYS A 95 2.50 9.34 10.81
CA LYS A 95 2.32 9.60 12.25
C LYS A 95 3.61 10.10 12.94
N GLY A 96 4.77 9.67 12.46
CA GLY A 96 6.07 10.13 12.96
C GLY A 96 6.50 11.50 12.44
N ILE A 97 5.90 12.00 11.35
CA ILE A 97 6.22 13.31 10.76
C ILE A 97 5.18 14.37 11.16
N LEU A 98 3.90 14.00 11.14
CA LEU A 98 2.81 14.89 11.47
C LEU A 98 2.93 15.35 12.93
N GLY A 99 2.86 16.66 13.12
CA GLY A 99 3.01 17.30 14.41
C GLY A 99 4.45 17.43 14.91
N GLN A 100 5.46 17.01 14.15
CA GLN A 100 6.84 17.24 14.56
C GLN A 100 7.24 18.72 14.47
N PRO A 101 8.14 19.18 15.35
CA PRO A 101 8.74 20.50 15.21
C PRO A 101 9.53 20.59 13.89
N VAL A 102 9.51 21.80 13.32
CA VAL A 102 10.37 22.17 12.20
C VAL A 102 11.46 23.09 12.71
N TYR A 103 12.70 22.75 12.42
CA TYR A 103 13.88 23.54 12.72
C TYR A 103 14.46 24.15 11.44
N ASN A 104 15.02 25.34 11.54
CA ASN A 104 15.81 25.91 10.45
C ASN A 104 17.23 25.30 10.43
N THR A 105 18.04 25.69 9.46
CA THR A 105 19.44 25.23 9.34
C THR A 105 20.37 25.69 10.47
N ASN A 106 19.94 26.67 11.27
CA ASN A 106 20.67 27.15 12.46
C ASN A 106 20.28 26.38 13.74
N GLY A 107 19.27 25.50 13.66
CA GLY A 107 18.74 24.75 14.80
C GLY A 107 17.66 25.48 15.59
N ASP A 108 17.16 26.62 15.11
CA ASP A 108 16.02 27.30 15.75
C ASP A 108 14.72 26.62 15.34
N ARG A 109 13.81 26.42 16.30
CA ARG A 109 12.48 25.89 16.02
C ARG A 109 11.62 26.99 15.41
N VAL A 110 11.14 26.78 14.18
CA VAL A 110 10.41 27.81 13.42
C VAL A 110 8.93 27.49 13.19
N ALA A 111 8.53 26.21 13.28
CA ALA A 111 7.15 25.80 13.05
C ALA A 111 6.83 24.39 13.59
N LYS A 112 5.64 23.89 13.26
CA LYS A 112 5.21 22.49 13.43
C LYS A 112 4.63 21.98 12.12
N VAL A 113 4.96 20.75 11.72
CA VAL A 113 4.31 20.11 10.56
C VAL A 113 2.85 19.85 10.89
N LYS A 114 1.95 20.44 10.11
CA LYS A 114 0.51 20.19 10.21
C LYS A 114 0.08 19.07 9.29
N ASP A 115 0.58 19.06 8.06
CA ASP A 115 0.19 18.10 7.04
C ASP A 115 1.21 18.02 5.91
N ILE A 116 1.06 17.01 5.05
CA ILE A 116 1.78 16.88 3.78
C ILE A 116 0.74 16.66 2.69
N ILE A 117 0.87 17.38 1.57
CA ILE A 117 0.02 17.17 0.40
C ILE A 117 0.77 16.34 -0.63
N LEU A 118 0.26 15.15 -0.89
CA LEU A 118 0.78 14.22 -1.89
C LEU A 118 0.14 14.47 -3.26
N ASP A 119 0.86 14.15 -4.33
CA ASP A 119 0.25 13.89 -5.63
C ASP A 119 -0.33 12.47 -5.72
N ARG A 120 -0.88 12.11 -6.89
CA ARG A 120 -1.47 10.80 -7.14
C ARG A 120 -0.46 9.64 -7.09
N ASN A 121 0.80 9.92 -7.33
CA ASN A 121 1.89 8.93 -7.36
C ASN A 121 2.58 8.80 -5.99
N GLY A 122 2.11 9.53 -4.97
CA GLY A 122 2.69 9.52 -3.63
C GLY A 122 3.86 10.47 -3.43
N ASN A 123 4.18 11.36 -4.38
CA ASN A 123 5.22 12.37 -4.15
C ASN A 123 4.67 13.52 -3.31
N ALA A 124 5.38 13.90 -2.26
CA ALA A 124 5.06 15.08 -1.49
C ALA A 124 5.29 16.33 -2.35
N ARG A 125 4.20 17.05 -2.61
CA ARG A 125 4.24 18.33 -3.33
C ARG A 125 4.43 19.48 -2.37
N MET A 126 3.71 19.44 -1.24
CA MET A 126 3.74 20.52 -0.26
C MET A 126 3.86 19.99 1.15
N VAL A 127 4.50 20.80 1.99
CA VAL A 127 4.43 20.69 3.45
C VAL A 127 3.59 21.84 3.98
N ILE A 128 2.64 21.51 4.85
CA ILE A 128 1.78 22.49 5.52
C ILE A 128 2.31 22.70 6.93
N LEU A 129 2.65 23.93 7.26
CA LEU A 129 3.27 24.32 8.51
C LEU A 129 2.31 25.19 9.32
N ALA A 130 2.24 24.93 10.62
CA ALA A 130 1.60 25.83 11.57
C ALA A 130 2.65 26.81 12.13
N ASP A 131 2.34 28.09 12.04
CA ASP A 131 3.13 29.20 12.58
C ASP A 131 3.29 29.08 14.12
N GLY A 132 4.47 29.42 14.61
CA GLY A 132 5.12 29.03 15.86
C GLY A 132 4.60 29.65 17.16
N ASP A 133 3.37 30.13 17.26
CA ASP A 133 2.82 30.64 18.53
C ASP A 133 2.48 29.53 19.56
N PHE A 134 2.82 28.26 19.28
CA PHE A 134 2.70 27.05 20.12
C PHE A 134 1.32 26.73 20.75
N THR A 135 0.34 27.63 20.65
CA THR A 135 -1.04 27.46 21.13
C THR A 135 -1.92 26.67 20.15
N GLY A 136 -1.45 26.49 18.91
CA GLY A 136 -2.22 25.83 17.85
C GLY A 136 -3.28 26.72 17.19
N LEU A 137 -3.24 28.03 17.47
CA LEU A 137 -4.17 29.03 16.92
C LEU A 137 -3.57 29.90 15.79
N GLY A 138 -2.31 29.63 15.41
CA GLY A 138 -1.63 30.34 14.33
C GLY A 138 -2.15 29.94 12.95
N LYS A 139 -1.87 30.79 11.95
CA LYS A 139 -2.20 30.50 10.54
C LYS A 139 -1.45 29.26 10.06
N LEU A 140 -1.99 28.65 9.00
CA LEU A 140 -1.28 27.64 8.23
C LEU A 140 -0.56 28.28 7.06
N ALA A 141 0.63 27.80 6.74
CA ALA A 141 1.40 28.21 5.58
C ALA A 141 1.82 26.98 4.77
N ALA A 142 1.65 27.05 3.46
CA ALA A 142 2.04 25.99 2.53
C ALA A 142 3.32 26.36 1.77
N PHE A 143 4.27 25.43 1.77
CA PHE A 143 5.51 25.51 1.01
C PHE A 143 5.67 24.27 0.14
N ASP A 144 6.40 24.40 -0.96
CA ASP A 144 6.87 23.24 -1.72
C ASP A 144 7.66 22.31 -0.80
N TYR A 145 7.50 21.00 -0.95
CA TYR A 145 8.13 20.04 -0.04
C TYR A 145 9.66 20.09 -0.09
N ASN A 146 10.25 20.60 -1.17
CA ASN A 146 11.69 20.75 -1.36
C ASN A 146 12.38 21.68 -0.33
N VAL A 147 11.61 22.46 0.43
CA VAL A 147 12.15 23.24 1.55
C VAL A 147 12.58 22.35 2.71
N VAL A 148 12.04 21.13 2.82
CA VAL A 148 12.47 20.12 3.79
C VAL A 148 13.80 19.54 3.31
N THR A 149 14.87 19.83 4.04
CA THR A 149 16.23 19.46 3.65
C THR A 149 16.64 18.11 4.24
N GLN A 150 16.16 17.78 5.44
CA GLN A 150 16.48 16.52 6.09
C GLN A 150 15.46 16.16 7.18
N ARG A 151 15.47 14.87 7.53
CA ARG A 151 14.83 14.30 8.73
C ARG A 151 15.95 13.77 9.63
N THR A 152 15.97 14.17 10.89
CA THR A 152 16.99 13.68 11.84
C THR A 152 16.66 12.26 12.31
N ALA A 153 17.62 11.59 12.94
CA ALA A 153 17.41 10.27 13.52
C ALA A 153 16.41 10.28 14.68
N GLU A 154 16.21 11.44 15.29
CA GLU A 154 15.24 11.71 16.34
C GLU A 154 13.84 12.03 15.80
N GLY A 155 13.69 12.18 14.48
CA GLY A 155 12.43 12.49 13.82
C GLY A 155 12.12 13.98 13.73
N ASP A 156 13.10 14.86 13.91
CA ASP A 156 12.92 16.29 13.66
C ASP A 156 12.89 16.58 12.16
N VAL A 157 12.10 17.58 11.77
CA VAL A 157 12.13 18.12 10.39
C VAL A 157 13.08 19.30 10.38
N VAL A 158 14.02 19.31 9.44
CA VAL A 158 14.82 20.51 9.16
C VAL A 158 14.40 21.07 7.81
N ALA A 159 14.19 22.39 7.76
CA ALA A 159 13.81 23.10 6.56
C ALA A 159 14.65 24.35 6.32
N SER A 160 14.81 24.74 5.07
CA SER A 160 15.44 25.99 4.66
C SER A 160 14.50 27.20 4.78
N LEU A 161 13.83 27.33 5.93
CA LEU A 161 12.85 28.37 6.23
C LEU A 161 13.23 29.15 7.49
N THR A 162 12.82 30.42 7.55
CA THR A 162 12.89 31.26 8.76
C THR A 162 11.48 31.53 9.29
N GLU A 163 11.35 31.88 10.57
CA GLU A 163 10.07 32.33 11.15
C GLU A 163 9.49 33.49 10.34
N GLU A 164 10.31 34.49 9.99
CA GLU A 164 9.86 35.63 9.19
C GLU A 164 9.28 35.21 7.82
N THR A 165 9.89 34.22 7.15
CA THR A 165 9.39 33.68 5.89
C THR A 165 8.01 33.03 6.06
N ILE A 166 7.81 32.29 7.15
CA ILE A 166 6.54 31.65 7.49
C ILE A 166 5.47 32.71 7.83
N ASN A 167 5.84 33.73 8.60
CA ASN A 167 4.97 34.81 9.04
C ASN A 167 4.53 35.71 7.86
N GLN A 168 5.36 35.83 6.83
CA GLN A 168 5.02 36.57 5.60
C GLN A 168 4.29 35.72 4.55
N ALA A 169 4.31 34.38 4.67
CA ALA A 169 3.62 33.52 3.72
C ALA A 169 2.10 33.76 3.73
N ALA A 170 1.48 33.60 2.56
CA ALA A 170 0.03 33.57 2.43
C ALA A 170 -0.56 32.46 3.32
N GLU A 171 -1.73 32.74 3.90
CA GLU A 171 -2.47 31.74 4.68
C GLU A 171 -2.90 30.59 3.78
N PHE A 172 -2.91 29.38 4.34
CA PHE A 172 -3.34 28.17 3.67
C PHE A 172 -4.69 27.69 4.18
N SER A 173 -5.61 27.38 3.26
CA SER A 173 -6.87 26.69 3.55
C SER A 173 -6.97 25.34 2.84
N TYR A 174 -7.64 24.39 3.50
CA TYR A 174 -8.02 23.11 2.90
C TYR A 174 -9.29 23.23 2.06
N ASP A 175 -10.10 24.26 2.29
CA ASP A 175 -11.33 24.51 1.54
C ASP A 175 -10.98 25.23 0.23
N PRO A 176 -11.27 24.61 -0.94
CA PRO A 176 -11.03 25.26 -2.22
C PRO A 176 -11.86 26.55 -2.41
N GLU A 177 -12.99 26.69 -1.71
CA GLU A 177 -13.87 27.86 -1.79
C GLU A 177 -13.27 29.10 -1.08
N ASP A 178 -12.31 28.91 -0.18
CA ASP A 178 -11.58 30.00 0.48
C ASP A 178 -10.58 30.71 -0.44
N SER A 179 -10.47 30.27 -1.70
CA SER A 179 -9.51 30.82 -2.66
C SER A 179 -9.69 32.32 -2.83
N SER A 180 -8.64 33.08 -2.53
CA SER A 180 -8.62 34.53 -2.66
C SER A 180 -7.24 35.02 -3.08
N ARG A 181 -7.07 36.34 -3.25
CA ARG A 181 -5.75 36.94 -3.58
C ARG A 181 -4.69 36.69 -2.50
N THR A 182 -5.09 36.39 -1.27
CA THR A 182 -4.20 36.31 -0.10
C THR A 182 -4.22 34.93 0.56
N VAL A 183 -5.04 34.00 0.08
CA VAL A 183 -5.17 32.65 0.62
C VAL A 183 -4.77 31.65 -0.46
N LYS A 184 -3.80 30.80 -0.13
CA LYS A 184 -3.46 29.61 -0.92
C LYS A 184 -4.40 28.49 -0.50
N VAL A 185 -4.86 27.68 -1.45
CA VAL A 185 -5.72 26.53 -1.17
C VAL A 185 -5.06 25.21 -1.56
N LYS A 186 -5.52 24.11 -0.98
CA LYS A 186 -5.08 22.75 -1.35
C LYS A 186 -5.35 22.50 -2.85
N PRO A 187 -4.38 21.97 -3.63
CA PRO A 187 -4.61 21.51 -4.99
C PRO A 187 -5.71 20.44 -5.07
N ASN A 188 -6.58 20.55 -6.07
CA ASN A 188 -7.73 19.64 -6.26
C ASN A 188 -7.31 18.18 -6.50
N ASP A 189 -6.15 17.96 -7.10
CA ASP A 189 -5.57 16.63 -7.35
C ASP A 189 -4.64 16.17 -6.22
N GLY A 190 -4.64 16.87 -5.08
CA GLY A 190 -3.79 16.61 -3.93
C GLY A 190 -4.48 15.84 -2.82
N TYR A 191 -3.73 14.91 -2.25
CA TYR A 191 -4.16 14.13 -1.09
C TYR A 191 -3.48 14.67 0.17
N SER A 192 -4.30 15.16 1.10
CA SER A 192 -3.84 15.43 2.46
C SER A 192 -3.49 14.11 3.13
N VAL A 193 -2.29 14.00 3.69
CA VAL A 193 -1.89 12.82 4.47
C VAL A 193 -2.79 12.67 5.69
N THR A 194 -3.17 13.78 6.32
CA THR A 194 -4.11 13.76 7.45
C THR A 194 -5.50 13.24 7.04
N GLU A 195 -6.02 13.61 5.86
CA GLU A 195 -7.27 13.04 5.31
C GLU A 195 -7.14 11.55 4.96
N LEU A 196 -5.97 11.13 4.48
CA LEU A 196 -5.71 9.72 4.14
C LEU A 196 -5.69 8.84 5.39
N LEU A 197 -5.03 9.27 6.46
CA LEU A 197 -4.98 8.49 7.71
C LEU A 197 -6.40 8.25 8.27
N GLY A 198 -6.70 6.99 8.59
CA GLY A 198 -8.02 6.56 9.02
C GLY A 198 -9.01 6.28 7.87
N SER A 199 -8.60 6.47 6.61
CA SER A 199 -9.42 6.12 5.45
C SER A 199 -9.69 4.62 5.37
N ARG A 200 -10.87 4.27 4.88
CA ARG A 200 -11.26 2.87 4.69
C ARG A 200 -10.59 2.31 3.44
N VAL A 201 -10.01 1.13 3.59
CA VAL A 201 -9.54 0.29 2.49
C VAL A 201 -10.66 -0.68 2.14
N ILE A 202 -11.08 -0.68 0.87
CA ILE A 202 -12.25 -1.41 0.39
C ILE A 202 -11.92 -2.33 -0.78
N ASN A 203 -12.73 -3.36 -0.97
CA ASN A 203 -12.75 -4.15 -2.21
C ASN A 203 -13.61 -3.45 -3.28
N PRO A 204 -13.62 -3.95 -4.54
CA PRO A 204 -14.48 -3.43 -5.61
C PRO A 204 -15.99 -3.50 -5.30
N GLU A 205 -16.42 -4.38 -4.41
CA GLU A 205 -17.80 -4.50 -3.94
C GLU A 205 -18.18 -3.39 -2.93
N GLY A 206 -17.22 -2.60 -2.46
CA GLY A 206 -17.40 -1.52 -1.50
C GLY A 206 -17.36 -1.95 -0.04
N GLU A 207 -17.06 -3.22 0.23
CA GLU A 207 -16.89 -3.77 1.57
C GLU A 207 -15.57 -3.31 2.18
N THR A 208 -15.57 -3.00 3.48
CA THR A 208 -14.36 -2.54 4.17
C THR A 208 -13.50 -3.71 4.59
N LEU A 209 -12.27 -3.73 4.09
CA LEU A 209 -11.26 -4.75 4.36
C LEU A 209 -10.38 -4.36 5.55
N ALA A 210 -9.97 -3.08 5.61
CA ALA A 210 -9.04 -2.55 6.59
C ALA A 210 -9.20 -1.02 6.76
N THR A 211 -8.44 -0.44 7.68
CA THR A 211 -8.31 1.01 7.86
C THR A 211 -6.85 1.42 7.66
N LEU A 212 -6.60 2.49 6.92
CA LEU A 212 -5.26 3.03 6.76
C LEU A 212 -4.74 3.57 8.11
N ASP A 213 -3.79 2.87 8.72
CA ASP A 213 -3.23 3.22 10.01
C ASP A 213 -2.06 4.20 9.87
N ASN A 214 -1.21 4.02 8.86
CA ASN A 214 -0.03 4.83 8.66
C ASN A 214 0.45 4.83 7.20
N ILE A 215 1.36 5.73 6.85
CA ILE A 215 2.04 5.76 5.55
C ILE A 215 3.54 5.85 5.80
N THR A 216 4.37 5.06 5.12
CA THR A 216 5.84 5.22 5.18
C THR A 216 6.31 6.21 4.15
N PHE A 217 7.35 6.95 4.49
CA PHE A 217 7.98 7.94 3.63
C PHE A 217 9.46 7.67 3.47
N ASN A 218 9.95 7.91 2.25
CA ASN A 218 11.35 7.97 1.91
C ASN A 218 11.59 9.22 1.08
N ASN A 219 12.31 10.20 1.64
CA ASN A 219 12.66 11.45 0.98
C ASN A 219 11.46 12.16 0.30
N GLY A 220 10.32 12.21 0.99
CA GLY A 220 9.10 12.84 0.47
C GLY A 220 8.25 11.94 -0.44
N ARG A 221 8.71 10.75 -0.80
CA ARG A 221 7.88 9.75 -1.49
C ARG A 221 7.16 8.88 -0.46
N ALA A 222 5.85 8.80 -0.54
CA ALA A 222 5.06 7.78 0.15
C ALA A 222 5.37 6.42 -0.50
N GLU A 223 5.85 5.47 0.29
CA GLU A 223 6.22 4.14 -0.18
C GLU A 223 5.12 3.11 0.11
N ASN A 224 4.72 2.98 1.38
CA ASN A 224 3.76 1.96 1.79
C ASN A 224 2.58 2.56 2.55
N MET A 225 1.39 2.03 2.32
CA MET A 225 0.21 2.16 3.17
C MET A 225 0.22 1.03 4.20
N VAL A 226 0.37 1.36 5.48
CA VAL A 226 0.23 0.41 6.58
C VAL A 226 -1.22 0.42 7.03
N VAL A 227 -1.91 -0.70 6.89
CA VAL A 227 -3.33 -0.84 7.25
C VAL A 227 -3.46 -1.66 8.53
N SER A 228 -4.54 -1.41 9.27
CA SER A 228 -4.98 -2.25 10.38
C SER A 228 -6.30 -2.94 10.03
N TYR A 229 -6.40 -4.21 10.37
CA TYR A 229 -7.61 -5.02 10.15
C TYR A 229 -7.82 -5.99 11.32
N GLY A 230 -9.06 -6.46 11.46
CA GLY A 230 -9.43 -7.29 12.59
C GLY A 230 -9.32 -6.56 13.94
N GLY A 231 -9.56 -7.29 15.02
CA GLY A 231 -9.57 -6.74 16.38
C GLY A 231 -10.84 -5.95 16.74
N VAL A 232 -10.97 -5.66 18.04
CA VAL A 232 -12.05 -4.82 18.58
C VAL A 232 -11.39 -3.62 19.27
N LEU A 233 -11.70 -2.40 18.79
CA LEU A 233 -11.26 -1.14 19.41
C LEU A 233 -9.75 -1.10 19.76
N GLY A 234 -8.89 -1.51 18.82
CA GLY A 234 -7.43 -1.45 18.98
C GLY A 234 -6.80 -2.62 19.74
N LEU A 235 -7.59 -3.60 20.19
CA LEU A 235 -7.09 -4.84 20.76
C LEU A 235 -7.12 -5.96 19.72
N GLY A 236 -5.96 -6.56 19.48
CA GLY A 236 -5.80 -7.68 18.56
C GLY A 236 -5.98 -7.31 17.08
N ALA A 237 -5.81 -6.04 16.72
CA ALA A 237 -5.75 -5.63 15.33
C ALA A 237 -4.41 -6.09 14.73
N GLU A 238 -4.49 -6.78 13.61
CA GLU A 238 -3.33 -7.16 12.81
C GLU A 238 -3.01 -6.03 11.83
N LYS A 239 -1.79 -6.03 11.29
CA LYS A 239 -1.34 -5.04 10.32
C LYS A 239 -0.86 -5.70 9.04
N ALA A 240 -1.08 -4.99 7.95
CA ALA A 240 -0.61 -5.31 6.61
C ALA A 240 0.01 -4.05 5.99
N ALA A 241 0.85 -4.24 4.97
CA ALA A 241 1.45 -3.14 4.23
C ALA A 241 1.27 -3.39 2.73
N PHE A 242 0.86 -2.35 2.02
CA PHE A 242 0.70 -2.31 0.56
C PHE A 242 1.54 -1.19 -0.01
N ASP A 243 1.97 -1.27 -1.27
CA ASP A 243 2.57 -0.10 -1.92
C ASP A 243 1.53 1.02 -1.94
N PHE A 244 1.98 2.26 -1.74
CA PHE A 244 1.09 3.42 -1.70
C PHE A 244 0.25 3.54 -2.98
N THR A 245 0.77 3.05 -4.11
CA THR A 245 0.13 3.14 -5.43
C THR A 245 -0.87 2.03 -5.74
N ASP A 246 -0.92 0.96 -4.95
CA ASP A 246 -1.81 -0.20 -5.16
C ASP A 246 -3.30 0.17 -5.06
N ALA A 247 -3.65 1.09 -4.16
CA ALA A 247 -5.05 1.47 -3.98
C ALA A 247 -5.46 2.66 -4.86
N ASP A 248 -6.59 2.53 -5.57
CA ASP A 248 -7.27 3.66 -6.19
C ASP A 248 -7.85 4.59 -5.13
N LYS A 249 -7.47 5.87 -5.19
CA LYS A 249 -7.95 6.89 -4.24
C LYS A 249 -9.14 7.63 -4.84
N THR A 250 -10.31 7.48 -4.22
CA THR A 250 -11.55 8.15 -4.66
C THR A 250 -12.13 8.98 -3.53
N ARG A 251 -12.51 10.23 -3.82
CA ARG A 251 -13.17 11.11 -2.84
C ARG A 251 -14.63 10.69 -2.65
N ASP A 252 -15.04 10.53 -1.39
CA ASP A 252 -16.39 10.20 -0.94
C ASP A 252 -16.85 11.24 0.09
N GLY A 253 -17.44 12.34 -0.40
CA GLY A 253 -17.69 13.52 0.42
C GLY A 253 -16.39 14.08 0.99
N ASP A 254 -16.31 14.16 2.32
CA ASP A 254 -15.14 14.68 3.05
C ASP A 254 -14.05 13.63 3.27
N SER A 255 -14.32 12.36 2.97
CA SER A 255 -13.38 11.24 3.19
C SER A 255 -12.76 10.74 1.89
N ILE A 256 -11.63 10.03 2.01
CA ILE A 256 -11.01 9.30 0.90
C ILE A 256 -11.31 7.81 1.10
N LYS A 257 -11.72 7.14 0.02
CA LYS A 257 -11.75 5.68 -0.08
C LYS A 257 -10.49 5.20 -0.78
N LEU A 258 -9.93 4.11 -0.29
CA LEU A 258 -8.78 3.44 -0.87
C LEU A 258 -9.27 2.08 -1.40
N GLN A 259 -9.50 1.98 -2.71
CA GLN A 259 -10.03 0.76 -3.29
C GLN A 259 -8.90 -0.09 -3.83
N LEU A 260 -8.77 -1.32 -3.33
CA LEU A 260 -7.89 -2.33 -3.91
C LEU A 260 -8.55 -2.95 -5.15
N SER A 261 -7.73 -3.45 -6.07
CA SER A 261 -8.20 -4.32 -7.14
C SER A 261 -8.77 -5.64 -6.58
N ALA A 262 -9.52 -6.37 -7.41
CA ALA A 262 -10.07 -7.67 -7.01
C ALA A 262 -8.98 -8.68 -6.63
N ASP A 263 -7.85 -8.67 -7.36
CA ASP A 263 -6.72 -9.57 -7.12
C ASP A 263 -6.02 -9.21 -5.79
N GLU A 264 -5.74 -7.93 -5.53
CA GLU A 264 -5.15 -7.46 -4.25
C GLU A 264 -6.07 -7.72 -3.06
N ALA A 265 -7.38 -7.49 -3.21
CA ALA A 265 -8.35 -7.78 -2.17
C ALA A 265 -8.41 -9.28 -1.84
N SER A 266 -8.36 -10.14 -2.87
CA SER A 266 -8.34 -11.60 -2.70
C SER A 266 -7.08 -12.06 -1.97
N ASP A 267 -5.91 -11.56 -2.36
CA ASP A 267 -4.63 -11.87 -1.73
C ASP A 267 -4.58 -11.38 -0.27
N PHE A 268 -5.15 -10.22 0.02
CA PHE A 268 -5.30 -9.73 1.39
C PHE A 268 -6.21 -10.64 2.24
N GLU A 269 -7.33 -11.11 1.71
CA GLU A 269 -8.21 -12.07 2.41
C GLU A 269 -7.54 -13.44 2.59
N ALA A 270 -6.68 -13.86 1.68
CA ALA A 270 -5.88 -15.06 1.86
C ALA A 270 -4.85 -14.89 2.99
N TYR A 271 -4.20 -13.72 3.09
CA TYR A 271 -3.27 -13.40 4.17
C TYR A 271 -3.95 -13.43 5.54
N LYS A 272 -5.15 -12.85 5.67
CA LYS A 272 -5.95 -12.86 6.91
C LYS A 272 -6.25 -14.25 7.48
N ARG A 273 -6.10 -15.31 6.68
CA ARG A 273 -6.41 -16.71 7.05
C ARG A 273 -5.16 -17.52 7.41
N MET A 274 -3.96 -16.96 7.22
CA MET A 274 -2.70 -17.60 7.57
C MET A 274 -2.43 -17.49 9.07
#